data_AF-T0LDT4-F1
#
_entry.id   AF-T0LDT4-F1
#
_cell.length_a   1.000
_cell.length_b   1.000
_cell.length_c   1.000
_cell.angle_alpha   90.00
_cell.angle_beta   90.00
_cell.angle_gamma   90.00
#
_symmetry.space_group_name_H-M   'P 1'
#
loop_
_entity.id
_entity.type
_entity.pdbx_description
1 polymer ?
#
loop_
_entity_poly.entity_id
_entity_poly.type
_entity_poly.pdbx_seq_one_letter_code
_entity_poly.pdbx_strand_id
1 'polypeptide(L)' 'MRQTSPVHFDEASQTWSVFTYEEAKRVTIDKDTFSSQPPKNQRKHSLMKTMVMMDPPNHTRVRSIKEKKRLT' A
#
# COMPACT_ATOMS: atom_id res chain seq x y z
N MET A 1 -2.03 -1.29 -22.57
CA MET A 1 -1.09 -1.13 -21.44
C MET A 1 -0.52 -2.46 -20.96
N ARG A 2 -1.32 -3.47 -20.56
CA ARG A 2 -0.79 -4.79 -20.11
C ARG A 2 0.29 -5.42 -21.01
N GLN A 3 0.14 -5.35 -22.33
CA GLN A 3 1.09 -5.95 -23.28
C GLN A 3 2.23 -5.00 -23.71
N THR A 4 1.98 -3.69 -23.74
CA THR A 4 2.87 -2.71 -24.41
C THR A 4 3.61 -1.79 -23.43
N SER A 5 3.06 -1.55 -22.23
CA SER A 5 3.64 -0.74 -21.16
C SER A 5 3.05 -1.22 -19.82
N PRO A 6 3.51 -2.39 -19.31
CA PRO A 6 2.92 -3.03 -18.13
C PRO A 6 3.12 -2.24 -16.83
N VAL A 7 4.12 -1.35 -16.81
CA VAL A 7 4.31 -0.28 -15.84
C VAL A 7 4.36 1.02 -16.61
N HIS A 8 3.59 2.02 -16.20
CA HIS A 8 3.47 3.28 -16.92
C HIS A 8 3.34 4.45 -15.95
N PHE A 9 4.08 5.52 -16.20
CA PHE A 9 3.92 6.76 -15.46
C PHE A 9 2.85 7.61 -16.14
N ASP A 10 1.79 7.93 -15.39
CA ASP A 10 0.76 8.87 -15.83
C ASP A 10 1.12 10.27 -15.34
N GLU A 11 1.45 11.16 -16.28
CA GLU A 11 1.85 12.54 -15.96
C GLU A 11 0.70 13.35 -15.35
N ALA A 12 -0.55 13.08 -15.72
CA ALA A 12 -1.70 13.83 -15.22
C ALA A 12 -1.92 13.62 -13.72
N SER A 13 -1.85 12.38 -13.26
CA SER A 13 -1.98 12.04 -11.84
C SER A 13 -0.65 12.04 -11.07
N GLN A 14 0.49 12.11 -11.77
CA GLN A 14 1.83 11.93 -11.19
C GLN A 14 1.97 10.59 -10.46
N THR A 15 1.39 9.53 -11.04
CA THR A 15 1.41 8.19 -10.43
C THR A 15 1.92 7.11 -11.39
N TRP A 16 2.46 6.03 -10.81
CA TRP A 16 2.83 4.85 -11.55
C TRP A 16 1.68 3.84 -11.53
N SER A 17 1.20 3.48 -12.71
CA SER A 17 0.21 2.42 -12.89
C SER A 17 0.90 1.10 -13.22
N VAL A 18 0.43 0.02 -12.59
CA VAL A 18 0.96 -1.34 -12.75
C VAL A 18 -0.18 -2.26 -13.19
N PHE A 19 0.00 -2.96 -14.31
CA PHE A 19 -1.11 -3.65 -14.99
C PHE A 19 -1.00 -5.17 -15.03
N THR A 20 0.19 -5.74 -14.85
CA THR A 20 0.38 -7.21 -14.82
C THR A 20 0.21 -7.74 -13.40
N TYR A 21 -0.13 -9.02 -13.30
CA TYR A 21 -0.31 -9.65 -12.00
C TYR A 21 1.00 -9.75 -11.25
N GLU A 22 2.07 -10.09 -11.96
CA GLU A 22 3.42 -10.29 -11.45
C GLU A 22 3.94 -9.02 -10.78
N GLU A 23 3.81 -7.87 -11.44
CA GLU A 23 4.25 -6.59 -10.89
C GLU A 23 3.32 -6.10 -9.78
N ALA A 24 2.00 -6.25 -9.93
CA ALA A 24 1.06 -5.89 -8.87
C ALA A 24 1.31 -6.71 -7.59
N LYS A 25 1.57 -8.01 -7.73
CA LYS A 25 1.96 -8.89 -6.63
C LYS A 25 3.27 -8.44 -6.01
N ARG A 26 4.30 -8.16 -6.81
CA ARG A 26 5.60 -7.66 -6.33
C ARG A 26 5.45 -6.41 -5.48
N VAL A 27 4.77 -5.37 -5.99
CA VAL A 27 4.52 -4.11 -5.28
C VAL A 27 3.77 -4.35 -3.96
N THR A 28 2.84 -5.31 -3.95
CA THR A 28 2.04 -5.61 -2.75
C THR A 28 2.83 -6.33 -1.65
N ILE A 29 3.80 -7.17 -2.01
CA ILE A 29 4.55 -7.98 -1.03
C ILE A 29 5.86 -7.32 -0.57
N ASP A 30 6.49 -6.49 -1.41
CA ASP A 30 7.75 -5.80 -1.10
C ASP A 30 7.49 -4.47 -0.37
N LYS A 31 7.22 -4.60 0.94
CA LYS A 31 6.83 -3.46 1.79
C LYS A 31 8.00 -2.55 2.16
N ASP A 32 9.22 -3.03 2.00
CA ASP A 32 10.43 -2.26 2.29
C ASP A 32 10.71 -1.26 1.18
N THR A 33 10.39 -1.62 -0.08
CA THR A 33 10.45 -0.72 -1.23
C THR A 33 9.16 0.10 -1.40
N PHE A 34 7.99 -0.53 -1.23
CA PHE A 34 6.67 0.09 -1.49
C PHE A 34 5.88 0.29 -0.19
N SER A 35 6.03 1.48 0.39
CA SER A 35 5.27 1.90 1.57
C SER A 35 3.77 2.01 1.29
N SER A 36 2.97 1.56 2.25
CA SER A 36 1.52 1.76 2.26
C SER A 36 1.11 3.12 2.84
N GLN A 37 2.06 3.90 3.37
CA GLN A 37 1.77 5.23 3.89
C GLN A 37 1.52 6.22 2.76
N PRO A 38 0.42 6.98 2.81
CA PRO A 38 0.15 8.01 1.82
C PRO A 38 1.20 9.14 1.90
N PRO A 39 1.34 9.96 0.84
CA PRO A 39 2.19 11.13 0.84
C PRO A 39 1.93 12.05 2.04
N LYS A 40 2.97 12.73 2.56
CA LYS A 40 2.90 13.51 3.81
C LYS A 40 1.77 14.55 3.84
N ASN A 41 1.47 15.17 2.70
CA ASN A 41 0.38 16.13 2.56
C ASN A 41 -1.02 15.52 2.77
N GLN A 42 -1.20 14.22 2.51
CA GLN A 42 -2.47 13.50 2.67
C GLN A 42 -2.63 12.86 4.05
N ARG A 43 -1.55 12.69 4.83
CA ARG A 43 -1.58 12.02 6.15
C ARG A 43 -2.43 12.71 7.23
N LYS A 44 -2.86 13.95 7.01
CA LYS A 44 -3.65 14.72 7.99
C LYS A 44 -5.09 14.20 8.13
N HIS A 45 -5.62 13.48 7.14
CA HIS A 45 -6.97 12.93 7.18
C HIS A 45 -7.09 11.76 8.16
N SER A 46 -8.17 11.71 8.96
CA SER A 46 -8.37 10.69 10.00
C SER A 46 -8.39 9.25 9.45
N LEU A 47 -8.93 9.06 8.23
CA LEU A 47 -8.96 7.78 7.53
C LEU A 47 -7.54 7.26 7.20
N MET A 48 -6.56 8.16 7.08
CA MET A 48 -5.16 7.81 6.80
C MET A 48 -4.42 7.29 8.03
N LYS A 49 -5.08 7.27 9.21
CA LYS A 49 -4.55 6.69 10.45
C LYS A 49 -5.04 5.25 10.68
N THR A 50 -5.71 4.65 9.71
CA THR A 50 -6.17 3.25 9.80
C THR A 50 -5.03 2.27 9.56
N MET A 51 -5.22 1.03 10.03
CA MET A 51 -4.21 -0.03 9.92
C MET A 51 -3.74 -0.28 8.48
N VAL A 52 -4.62 -0.14 7.47
CA VAL A 52 -4.27 -0.39 6.05
C VAL A 52 -3.23 0.59 5.52
N MET A 53 -3.17 1.81 6.08
CA MET A 53 -2.25 2.87 5.65
C MET A 53 -0.96 2.91 6.49
N MET A 54 -0.67 1.85 7.24
CA MET A 54 0.53 1.77 8.09
C MET A 54 1.57 0.83 7.47
N ASP A 55 2.84 1.17 7.68
CA ASP A 55 3.95 0.26 7.41
C ASP A 55 4.26 -0.60 8.65
N PRO A 56 4.98 -1.73 8.48
CA PRO A 56 5.68 -2.38 9.58
C PRO A 56 6.63 -1.42 10.32
N PRO A 57 6.86 -1.61 11.64
CA PRO A 57 6.31 -2.67 12.49
C PRO A 57 4.89 -2.36 13.02
N ASN A 58 4.41 -1.12 12.88
CA ASN A 58 3.13 -0.68 13.46
C ASN A 58 1.94 -1.44 12.87
N HIS A 59 1.90 -1.62 11.54
CA HIS A 59 0.88 -2.43 10.88
C HIS A 59 0.78 -3.84 11.49
N THR A 60 1.93 -4.52 11.65
CA THR A 60 2.00 -5.88 12.19
C THR A 60 1.47 -5.95 13.62
N ARG A 61 1.84 -4.98 14.47
CA ARG A 61 1.37 -4.88 15.86
C ARG A 61 -0.14 -4.64 15.95
N VAL A 62 -0.69 -3.73 15.16
CA VAL A 62 -2.15 -3.44 15.20
C VAL A 62 -2.95 -4.64 14.68
N ARG A 63 -2.45 -5.33 13.64
CA ARG A 63 -3.09 -6.53 13.09
C ARG A 63 -3.15 -7.66 14.12
N SER A 64 -2.04 -7.97 14.79
CA SER A 64 -2.00 -9.06 15.78
C SER A 64 -2.94 -8.82 16.96
N ILE A 65 -3.07 -7.57 17.41
CA ILE A 65 -4.03 -7.20 18.46
C ILE A 65 -5.48 -7.44 18.00
N LYS A 66 -5.82 -7.05 16.77
CA LYS A 66 -7.17 -7.25 16.23
C LYS A 66 -7.50 -8.72 16.03
N GLU A 67 -6.55 -9.51 15.55
CA GLU A 67 -6.70 -10.96 15.39
C GLU A 67 -6.89 -11.65 16.75
N LYS A 68 -6.08 -11.29 17.76
CA LYS A 68 -6.24 -11.81 19.12
C LYS A 68 -7.63 -11.53 19.69
N LYS A 69 -8.16 -10.32 19.53
CA LYS A 69 -9.51 -9.95 20.00
C LYS A 69 -10.65 -10.67 19.26
N ARG A 70 -10.41 -11.19 18.06
CA ARG A 70 -11.41 -11.96 17.31
C ARG A 70 -11.55 -13.40 17.85
N LEU A 71 -10.53 -13.90 18.56
CA LEU A 71 -10.46 -15.27 19.06
C LEU A 71 -10.85 -15.41 20.55
N THR A 72 -11.24 -14.31 21.20
CA THR A 72 -11.69 -14.23 22.60
C THR A 72 -13.10 -13.69 22.65
#